data_AF-A0A453H0Y9-F1
#
_entry.id   AF-A0A453H0Y9-F1
#
_cell.length_a   1.000
_cell.length_b   1.000
_cell.length_c   1.000
_cell.angle_alpha   90.00
_cell.angle_beta   90.00
_cell.angle_gamma   90.00
#
_symmetry.space_group_name_H-M   'P 1'
#
loop_
_entity.id
_entity.type
_entity.pdbx_description
1 polymer ?
#
loop_
_entity_poly.entity_id
_entity_poly.type
_entity_poly.pdbx_seq_one_letter_code
_entity_poly.pdbx_strand_id
1 'polypeptide(L)'
;RVPELDNLWFGIASAWPSDLCAMDLYPLCGLRPEAPRLAYSWGDLSLPDDWEMMDCSMVYLGGGRFCVAKIFEFCLGDDRKGMGVISGLEVVRQGEPSKLVMVKHKSKLYKFTRGEIQCIL
;
A
#
# COMPACT_ATOMS: atom_id res chain seq x y z
N ARG A 1 10.03 -10.77 -3.73
CA ARG A 1 9.28 -12.04 -3.79
C ARG A 1 8.93 -12.50 -2.38
N VAL A 2 7.67 -12.82 -2.12
CA VAL A 2 7.19 -13.32 -0.81
C VAL A 2 6.80 -14.79 -0.95
N PRO A 3 7.65 -15.75 -0.53
CA PRO A 3 7.43 -17.18 -0.76
C PRO A 3 6.10 -17.72 -0.23
N GLU A 4 5.68 -17.26 0.95
CA GLU A 4 4.46 -17.67 1.63
C GLU A 4 3.17 -17.17 0.94
N LEU A 5 3.27 -16.17 0.06
CA LEU A 5 2.16 -15.58 -0.69
C LEU A 5 2.28 -15.83 -2.19
N ASP A 6 2.32 -17.12 -2.57
CA ASP A 6 2.35 -17.58 -3.96
C ASP A 6 3.55 -17.06 -4.76
N ASN A 7 4.66 -16.75 -4.08
CA ASN A 7 5.85 -16.20 -4.72
C ASN A 7 5.59 -14.88 -5.47
N LEU A 8 4.54 -14.17 -5.11
CA LEU A 8 4.19 -12.91 -5.73
C LEU A 8 5.15 -11.79 -5.32
N TRP A 9 5.16 -10.76 -6.15
CA TRP A 9 5.91 -9.53 -5.92
C TRP A 9 4.94 -8.44 -5.52
N PHE A 10 5.12 -7.94 -4.30
CA PHE A 10 4.27 -6.89 -3.76
C PHE A 10 4.89 -5.52 -4.02
N GLY A 11 4.04 -4.54 -4.27
CA GLY A 11 4.47 -3.17 -4.52
C GLY A 11 3.30 -2.21 -4.38
N ILE A 12 3.60 -0.94 -4.67
CA ILE A 12 2.64 0.15 -4.66
C ILE A 12 2.36 0.52 -6.11
N ALA A 13 1.08 0.62 -6.48
CA ALA A 13 0.68 1.11 -7.79
C ALA A 13 1.09 2.58 -7.97
N SER A 14 1.58 2.94 -9.16
CA SER A 14 1.90 4.33 -9.49
C SER A 14 0.66 5.20 -9.71
N ALA A 15 -0.49 4.57 -10.00
CA ALA A 15 -1.76 5.26 -10.16
C ALA A 15 -2.34 5.62 -8.79
N TRP A 16 -2.93 6.82 -8.68
CA TRP A 16 -3.65 7.25 -7.48
C TRP A 16 -4.88 6.34 -7.25
N PRO A 17 -5.16 5.87 -6.01
CA PRO A 17 -4.61 6.28 -4.71
C PRO A 17 -3.45 5.42 -4.20
N SER A 18 -2.60 4.91 -5.10
CA SER A 18 -1.42 4.10 -4.81
C SER A 18 -1.75 2.86 -3.99
N ASP A 19 -2.60 2.02 -4.57
CA ASP A 19 -3.03 0.74 -4.02
C ASP A 19 -1.84 -0.18 -3.76
N LEU A 20 -1.96 -1.02 -2.73
CA LEU A 20 -1.08 -2.17 -2.61
C LEU A 20 -1.43 -3.16 -3.72
N CYS A 21 -0.44 -3.62 -4.43
CA CYS A 21 -0.63 -4.59 -5.49
C CYS A 21 0.33 -5.78 -5.36
N ALA A 22 -0.04 -6.87 -6.03
CA ALA A 22 0.81 -8.03 -6.20
C ALA A 22 0.86 -8.42 -7.68
N MET A 23 2.06 -8.65 -8.21
CA MET A 23 2.28 -9.11 -9.57
C MET A 23 2.89 -10.50 -9.60
N ASP A 24 2.47 -11.27 -10.59
CA ASP A 24 3.17 -12.49 -10.99
C ASP A 24 4.22 -12.14 -12.05
N LEU A 25 5.49 -12.31 -11.66
CA LEU A 25 6.65 -12.10 -12.53
C LEU A 25 7.17 -13.40 -13.14
N TYR A 26 6.59 -14.57 -12.81
CA TYR A 26 7.00 -15.85 -13.38
C TYR A 26 6.97 -15.89 -14.92
N PRO A 27 5.99 -15.25 -15.60
CA PRO A 27 5.97 -15.20 -17.07
C PRO A 27 7.19 -14.55 -17.72
N LEU A 28 7.98 -13.76 -16.98
CA LEU A 28 9.23 -13.18 -17.48
C LEU A 28 10.37 -14.19 -17.58
N CYS A 29 10.32 -15.30 -16.83
CA CYS A 29 11.42 -16.27 -16.74
C CYS A 29 11.35 -17.39 -17.78
N GLY A 30 10.37 -17.38 -18.68
CA GLY A 30 10.20 -18.40 -19.71
C GLY A 30 11.10 -18.23 -20.94
N LEU A 31 11.16 -19.26 -21.78
CA LEU A 31 11.85 -19.23 -23.08
C LEU A 31 11.26 -18.19 -24.06
N ARG A 32 10.02 -17.77 -23.82
CA ARG A 32 9.35 -16.64 -24.48
C ARG A 32 8.77 -15.76 -23.38
N PRO A 33 9.48 -14.71 -22.94
CA PRO A 33 9.00 -13.83 -21.88
C PRO A 33 7.69 -13.15 -22.28
N GLU A 34 6.69 -13.21 -21.39
CA GLU A 34 5.43 -12.48 -21.54
C GLU A 34 5.38 -11.28 -20.60
N ALA A 35 4.49 -10.33 -20.88
CA ALA A 35 4.24 -9.22 -19.98
C ALA A 35 3.81 -9.73 -18.59
N PRO A 36 4.36 -9.16 -17.49
CA PRO A 36 3.92 -9.50 -16.14
C PRO A 36 2.44 -9.23 -15.96
N ARG A 37 1.80 -10.03 -15.11
CA ARG A 37 0.37 -9.92 -14.86
C ARG A 37 0.13 -9.38 -13.45
N LEU A 38 -0.72 -8.37 -13.36
CA LEU A 38 -1.27 -7.91 -12.09
C LEU A 38 -2.15 -9.03 -11.53
N ALA A 39 -1.71 -9.67 -10.45
CA ALA A 39 -2.45 -10.74 -9.81
C ALA A 39 -3.52 -10.16 -8.86
N TYR A 40 -3.17 -9.10 -8.13
CA TYR A 40 -4.04 -8.46 -7.16
C TYR A 40 -3.80 -6.95 -7.09
N SER A 41 -4.87 -6.20 -6.84
CA SER A 41 -4.85 -4.79 -6.43
C SER A 41 -5.80 -4.63 -5.25
N TRP A 42 -5.34 -3.98 -4.20
CA TRP A 42 -6.11 -3.76 -2.99
C TRP A 42 -6.04 -2.28 -2.62
N GLY A 43 -7.18 -1.61 -2.75
CA GLY A 43 -7.37 -0.26 -2.21
C GLY A 43 -7.52 -0.31 -0.70
N ASP A 44 -6.77 0.54 0.00
CA ASP A 44 -6.74 0.58 1.47
C ASP A 44 -7.41 1.83 2.07
N LEU A 45 -7.67 2.87 1.26
CA LEU A 45 -8.20 4.16 1.70
C LEU A 45 -9.19 4.76 0.68
N SER A 46 -10.32 5.25 1.17
CA SER A 46 -11.19 6.19 0.47
C SER A 46 -10.78 7.61 0.88
N LEU A 47 -10.17 8.36 -0.03
CA LEU A 47 -9.69 9.72 0.24
C LEU A 47 -10.66 10.75 -0.35
N PRO A 48 -10.78 11.94 0.28
CA PRO A 48 -11.44 13.08 -0.36
C PRO A 48 -10.75 13.50 -1.66
N ASP A 49 -11.51 14.09 -2.59
CA ASP A 49 -11.01 14.46 -3.92
C ASP A 49 -9.99 15.62 -3.90
N ASP A 50 -10.03 16.47 -2.88
CA ASP A 50 -9.15 17.63 -2.70
C ASP A 50 -7.80 17.29 -2.04
N TRP A 51 -7.54 15.99 -1.80
CA TRP A 51 -6.34 15.52 -1.14
C TRP A 51 -5.33 15.00 -2.16
N GLU A 52 -4.12 15.52 -2.09
CA GLU A 52 -3.01 15.10 -2.92
C GLU A 52 -2.14 14.11 -2.14
N MET A 53 -1.84 12.96 -2.74
CA MET A 53 -0.88 12.03 -2.16
C MET A 53 0.54 12.51 -2.49
N MET A 54 1.32 12.79 -1.46
CA MET A 54 2.69 13.28 -1.60
C MET A 54 3.70 12.14 -1.61
N ASP A 55 3.47 11.11 -0.80
CA ASP A 55 4.38 9.98 -0.69
C ASP A 55 3.63 8.71 -0.23
N CYS A 56 4.16 7.56 -0.62
CA CYS A 56 3.67 6.25 -0.22
C CYS A 56 4.84 5.29 -0.09
N SER A 57 4.98 4.69 1.09
CA SER A 57 6.02 3.70 1.36
C SER A 57 5.43 2.46 2.02
N MET A 58 6.14 1.35 1.86
CA MET A 58 5.69 0.05 2.33
C MET A 58 6.87 -0.76 2.83
N VAL A 59 6.67 -1.45 3.95
CA VAL A 59 7.64 -2.37 4.55
C VAL A 59 7.00 -3.72 4.77
N TYR A 60 7.71 -4.79 4.40
CA TYR A 60 7.31 -6.15 4.73
C TYR A 60 7.77 -6.54 6.14
N LEU A 61 6.84 -6.98 6.97
CA LEU A 61 7.08 -7.35 8.37
C LEU A 61 7.17 -8.86 8.60
N GLY A 62 7.05 -9.68 7.54
CA GLY A 62 7.05 -11.14 7.62
C GLY A 62 5.69 -11.76 7.96
N GLY A 63 5.47 -12.98 7.50
CA GLY A 63 4.23 -13.73 7.75
C GLY A 63 3.00 -13.11 7.06
N GLY A 64 3.17 -12.56 5.85
CA GLY A 64 2.12 -11.88 5.11
C GLY A 64 1.73 -10.49 5.63
N ARG A 65 2.43 -9.97 6.65
CA ARG A 65 2.15 -8.67 7.25
C ARG A 65 2.97 -7.56 6.63
N PHE A 66 2.35 -6.40 6.48
CA PHE A 66 2.92 -5.21 5.87
C PHE A 66 2.60 -3.98 6.72
N CYS A 67 3.51 -3.01 6.71
CA CYS A 67 3.23 -1.66 7.17
C CYS A 67 3.24 -0.74 5.96
N VAL A 68 2.17 0.03 5.77
CA VAL A 68 2.05 1.00 4.69
C VAL A 68 1.91 2.39 5.29
N ALA A 69 2.76 3.33 4.87
CA ALA A 69 2.69 4.72 5.25
C ALA A 69 2.35 5.57 4.03
N LYS A 70 1.28 6.35 4.13
CA LYS A 70 0.83 7.26 3.08
C LYS A 70 0.81 8.69 3.61
N ILE A 71 1.35 9.62 2.85
CA ILE A 71 1.44 11.04 3.18
C ILE A 71 0.56 11.82 2.21
N PHE A 72 -0.25 12.70 2.75
CA PHE A 72 -1.21 13.53 2.04
C PHE A 72 -0.99 15.01 2.35
N GLU A 73 -1.26 15.87 1.38
CA GLU A 73 -1.47 17.30 1.57
C GLU A 73 -2.88 17.69 1.12
N PHE A 74 -3.46 18.68 1.80
CA PHE A 74 -4.75 19.24 1.44
C PHE A 74 -4.85 20.70 1.90
N CYS A 75 -5.77 21.45 1.30
CA CYS A 75 -6.00 22.86 1.60
C CYS A 75 -7.14 23.03 2.60
N LEU A 76 -6.94 23.88 3.61
CA LEU A 76 -7.96 24.30 4.58
C LEU A 76 -8.00 25.83 4.58
N GLY A 77 -8.84 26.41 3.71
CA GLY A 77 -8.77 27.84 3.38
C GLY A 77 -7.47 28.15 2.63
N ASP A 78 -6.73 29.15 3.09
CA ASP A 78 -5.43 29.54 2.50
C ASP A 78 -4.25 28.71 3.02
N ASP A 79 -4.47 27.86 4.04
CA ASP A 79 -3.42 27.04 4.66
C ASP A 79 -3.30 25.66 3.99
N ARG A 80 -2.06 25.22 3.71
CA ARG A 80 -1.75 23.82 3.41
C ARG A 80 -1.49 23.02 4.68
N LYS A 81 -2.18 21.90 4.84
CA LYS A 81 -1.98 20.94 5.94
C LYS A 81 -1.48 19.61 5.40
N GLY A 82 -0.63 18.95 6.18
CA GLY A 82 -0.12 17.63 5.88
C GLY A 82 -0.71 16.59 6.82
N MET A 83 -0.86 15.36 6.31
CA MET A 83 -1.32 14.25 7.11
C MET A 83 -0.68 12.94 6.68
N GLY A 84 -0.23 12.15 7.66
CA GLY A 84 0.31 10.82 7.48
C GLY A 84 -0.66 9.76 8.00
N VAL A 85 -0.85 8.69 7.24
CA VAL A 85 -1.58 7.49 7.67
C VAL A 85 -0.60 6.34 7.69
N ILE A 86 -0.42 5.70 8.85
CA ILE A 86 0.31 4.44 8.97
C ILE A 86 -0.70 3.33 9.20
N SER A 87 -0.74 2.35 8.30
CA SER A 87 -1.67 1.22 8.34
C SER A 87 -0.90 -0.09 8.44
N GLY A 88 -1.27 -0.92 9.43
CA GLY A 88 -0.91 -2.33 9.43
C GLY A 88 -1.83 -3.10 8.50
N LEU A 89 -1.27 -3.93 7.61
CA LEU A 89 -2.01 -4.77 6.68
C LEU A 89 -1.52 -6.21 6.79
N GLU A 90 -2.39 -7.16 6.50
CA GLU A 90 -2.04 -8.58 6.45
C GLU A 90 -2.71 -9.23 5.25
N VAL A 91 -1.93 -9.90 4.43
CA VAL A 91 -2.43 -10.67 3.29
C VAL A 91 -2.52 -12.13 3.72
N VAL A 92 -3.74 -12.64 3.75
CA VAL A 92 -4.05 -14.02 4.17
C VAL A 92 -4.77 -14.77 3.06
N ARG A 93 -4.77 -16.10 3.17
CA ARG A 93 -5.62 -16.95 2.35
C ARG A 93 -7.00 -17.07 2.97
N GLN A 94 -8.02 -16.87 2.16
CA GLN A 94 -9.40 -17.04 2.59
C GLN A 94 -10.27 -17.61 1.46
N GLY A 95 -11.27 -18.40 1.84
CA GLY A 95 -12.28 -18.95 0.92
C GLY A 95 -11.89 -20.24 0.21
N GLU A 96 -12.82 -20.72 -0.63
CA GLU A 96 -12.66 -21.88 -1.51
C GLU A 96 -13.13 -21.51 -2.93
N PRO A 97 -12.26 -21.53 -3.96
CA PRO A 97 -10.82 -21.80 -3.86
C PRO A 97 -10.08 -20.69 -3.09
N SER A 98 -9.00 -21.07 -2.39
CA SER A 98 -8.18 -20.16 -1.59
C SER A 98 -7.68 -18.97 -2.42
N LYS A 99 -8.13 -17.76 -2.07
CA LYS A 99 -7.69 -16.49 -2.67
C LYS A 99 -6.91 -15.64 -1.66
N LEU A 100 -5.95 -14.85 -2.15
CA LEU A 100 -5.30 -13.84 -1.31
C LEU A 100 -6.25 -12.67 -1.07
N VAL A 101 -6.48 -12.36 0.20
CA VAL A 101 -7.28 -11.22 0.66
C VAL A 101 -6.44 -10.34 1.55
N MET A 102 -6.66 -9.03 1.45
CA MET A 102 -6.06 -8.07 2.37
C MET A 102 -6.99 -7.86 3.57
N VAL A 103 -6.44 -8.05 4.76
CA VAL A 103 -7.03 -7.67 6.03
C VAL A 103 -6.37 -6.38 6.50
N LYS A 104 -7.17 -5.33 6.67
CA LYS A 104 -6.70 -4.06 7.23
C LYS A 104 -6.75 -4.14 8.75
N HIS A 105 -5.60 -3.94 9.39
CA HIS A 105 -5.49 -3.82 10.84
C HIS A 105 -5.68 -2.35 11.28
N LYS A 106 -5.24 -2.01 12.50
CA LYS A 106 -5.33 -0.63 13.01
C LYS A 106 -4.51 0.31 12.12
N SER A 107 -5.11 1.45 11.80
CA SER A 107 -4.42 2.60 11.20
C SER A 107 -4.25 3.70 12.25
N LYS A 108 -3.14 4.43 12.17
CA LYS A 108 -2.90 5.65 12.94
C LYS A 108 -2.77 6.84 12.01
N LEU A 109 -3.41 7.93 12.40
CA LEU A 109 -3.46 9.20 11.70
C LEU A 109 -2.53 10.19 12.39
N TYR A 110 -1.70 10.88 11.63
CA TYR A 110 -0.78 11.90 12.11
C TYR A 110 -1.04 13.18 11.34
N LYS A 111 -1.32 14.29 12.04
CA LYS A 111 -1.46 15.61 11.43
C LYS A 111 -0.16 16.36 11.62
N PHE A 112 0.30 17.05 10.59
CA PHE A 112 1.49 17.90 10.69
C PHE A 112 1.33 19.14 9.81
N THR A 113 1.92 20.25 10.24
CA THR A 113 2.14 21.41 9.38
C THR A 113 3.47 21.22 8.66
N ARG A 114 3.59 21.77 7.46
CA ARG A 114 4.82 21.73 6.66
C ARG A 114 5.99 22.26 7.52
N GLY A 115 6.86 21.37 8.00
CA GLY A 115 8.02 21.74 8.83
C GLY A 115 8.25 20.95 10.12
N GLU A 116 7.27 20.22 10.68
CA GLU A 116 7.50 19.47 11.93
C GLU A 116 6.80 18.10 11.94
N ILE A 117 7.58 17.04 11.72
CA ILE A 117 7.22 15.72 12.24
C ILE A 117 7.86 15.62 13.63
N GLN A 118 7.13 16.01 14.68
CA GLN A 118 7.55 15.68 16.04
C GLN A 118 7.26 14.19 16.29
N CYS A 119 8.25 13.36 16.00
CA CYS A 119 8.25 11.96 16.42
C CYS A 119 8.62 11.94 17.92
N ILE A 120 7.62 11.84 18.80
CA ILE A 120 7.86 11.48 20.20
C ILE A 120 7.88 9.96 20.25
N LEU A 121 9.09 9.40 20.36
CA LEU A 121 9.33 7.99 20.68
C LEU A 121 9.24 7.78 22.20
#